data_AF-A0A9X0DFI2-F1
#
_entry.id   AF-A0A9X0DFI2-F1
#
_cell.length_a   1.000
_cell.length_b   1.000
_cell.length_c   1.000
_cell.angle_alpha   90.00
_cell.angle_beta   90.00
_cell.angle_gamma   90.00
#
_symmetry.space_group_name_H-M   'P 1'
#
loop_
_entity.id
_entity.type
_entity.pdbx_description
1 polymer ?
#
loop_
_entity_poly.entity_id
_entity_poly.type
_entity_poly.pdbx_seq_one_letter_code
_entity_poly.pdbx_strand_id
1 'polypeptide(L)'
;MNTTIEMFRDNEFPMSSGTFSISPSEPAVHNDDFNDVFGSEPGSPTFDVRDDHDGDMFGVGNTEISDIPRLKEKHETEGYRDGVTKGKAESVQKGFDEGYGLGAVLGLRIGKVIGILDGVFGAVSVCAGKSEDTKWTNEKSRLEELFKNAKEELKTEKVFAREWWGEDGIWKFEIPGEKEGNDVVFPDVAAAHPLLKKWEGLAQEEIQRWSLDLELMEGNEEDAVPAKQQIKADAVEQKMGMVKTDLNW
;
A
#
# COMPACT_ATOMS: atom_id res chain seq x y z
N MET A 1 -4.47 -27.49 -53.78
CA MET A 1 -4.23 -26.51 -52.71
C MET A 1 -4.43 -27.26 -51.40
N ASN A 2 -3.41 -28.02 -51.00
CA ASN A 2 -2.46 -27.73 -49.91
C ASN A 2 -3.16 -27.85 -48.54
N THR A 3 -3.06 -29.00 -47.83
CA THR A 3 -1.89 -29.56 -47.08
C THR A 3 -1.57 -28.67 -45.87
N THR A 4 -1.73 -29.10 -44.61
CA THR A 4 -0.82 -29.97 -43.81
C THR A 4 -1.50 -30.25 -42.45
N ILE A 5 -1.88 -31.50 -42.08
CA ILE A 5 -1.11 -32.53 -41.32
C ILE A 5 -0.95 -32.11 -39.82
N GLU A 6 -1.69 -32.69 -38.87
CA GLU A 6 -1.42 -33.97 -38.16
C GLU A 6 -0.01 -34.03 -37.54
N MET A 7 0.31 -34.54 -36.36
CA MET A 7 -0.36 -35.22 -35.25
C MET A 7 0.74 -35.40 -34.17
N PHE A 8 0.35 -35.95 -33.01
CA PHE A 8 1.18 -36.73 -32.06
C PHE A 8 2.07 -35.94 -31.07
N ARG A 9 2.17 -36.29 -29.78
CA ARG A 9 1.63 -37.39 -28.96
C ARG A 9 1.92 -37.07 -27.48
N ASP A 10 0.99 -37.46 -26.61
CA ASP A 10 1.11 -37.97 -25.23
C ASP A 10 2.52 -38.00 -24.57
N ASN A 11 2.64 -37.53 -23.32
CA ASN A 11 2.57 -38.38 -22.11
C ASN A 11 3.30 -37.73 -20.90
N GLU A 12 2.56 -37.59 -19.80
CA GLU A 12 2.89 -37.78 -18.37
C GLU A 12 4.18 -37.22 -17.69
N PHE A 13 3.93 -36.68 -16.49
CA PHE A 13 4.78 -36.11 -15.42
C PHE A 13 6.04 -36.92 -15.02
N PRO A 14 7.07 -36.27 -14.42
CA PRO A 14 7.12 -36.21 -12.94
C PRO A 14 7.62 -34.88 -12.34
N MET A 15 7.10 -34.55 -11.15
CA MET A 15 7.74 -33.62 -10.21
C MET A 15 8.96 -34.30 -9.57
N SER A 16 10.11 -33.59 -9.45
CA SER A 16 11.09 -33.85 -8.38
C SER A 16 12.00 -32.64 -8.14
N SER A 17 11.88 -32.13 -6.92
CA SER A 17 12.86 -31.52 -6.02
C SER A 17 14.31 -31.40 -6.52
N GLY A 18 14.87 -30.18 -6.43
CA GLY A 18 16.29 -29.93 -6.63
C GLY A 18 16.72 -28.51 -6.21
N THR A 19 16.99 -28.36 -4.91
CA THR A 19 18.03 -27.51 -4.31
C THR A 19 18.56 -26.29 -5.09
N PHE A 20 18.37 -25.10 -4.51
CA PHE A 20 19.16 -23.89 -4.81
C PHE A 20 20.66 -24.20 -4.72
N SER A 21 21.34 -24.18 -5.86
CA SER A 21 22.81 -24.15 -5.93
C SER A 21 23.21 -22.78 -6.46
N ILE A 22 23.68 -21.93 -5.56
CA ILE A 22 24.36 -20.68 -5.91
C ILE A 22 25.77 -21.07 -6.34
N SER A 23 26.12 -20.85 -7.60
CA SER A 23 27.50 -20.59 -8.01
C SER A 23 27.52 -19.68 -9.24
N PRO A 24 28.49 -18.74 -9.30
CA PRO A 24 28.44 -17.58 -10.17
C PRO A 24 29.29 -17.78 -11.42
N SER A 25 28.80 -17.31 -12.57
CA SER A 25 29.59 -16.62 -13.61
C SER A 25 28.79 -16.57 -14.90
N GLU A 26 28.17 -15.42 -15.18
CA GLU A 26 27.81 -15.02 -16.54
C GLU A 26 28.45 -13.66 -16.85
N PRO A 27 28.76 -13.41 -18.13
CA PRO A 27 29.83 -12.53 -18.54
C PRO A 27 29.55 -11.08 -18.20
N ALA A 28 30.60 -10.38 -17.79
CA ALA A 28 30.59 -8.95 -17.52
C ALA A 28 29.97 -8.19 -18.70
N VAL A 29 28.71 -7.77 -18.52
CA VAL A 29 28.15 -6.67 -19.29
C VAL A 29 28.94 -5.45 -18.86
N HIS A 30 29.88 -5.04 -19.70
CA HIS A 30 30.63 -3.80 -19.54
C HIS A 30 29.65 -2.64 -19.73
N ASN A 31 28.96 -2.25 -18.67
CA ASN A 31 28.19 -1.01 -18.66
C ASN A 31 29.19 0.15 -18.67
N ASP A 32 29.47 0.67 -19.86
CA ASP A 32 30.19 1.94 -20.08
C ASP A 32 29.33 3.17 -19.74
N ASP A 33 28.43 3.06 -18.75
CA ASP A 33 27.54 4.14 -18.30
C ASP A 33 28.26 5.26 -17.51
N PHE A 34 29.59 5.17 -17.37
CA PHE A 34 30.42 6.21 -16.77
C PHE A 34 31.36 6.89 -17.77
N ASN A 35 31.37 6.48 -19.04
CA ASN A 35 32.24 7.09 -20.07
C ASN A 35 31.58 8.27 -20.81
N ASP A 36 30.32 8.60 -20.50
CA ASP A 36 29.55 9.68 -21.15
C ASP A 36 29.25 10.90 -20.24
N VAL A 37 29.82 10.93 -19.03
CA VAL A 37 29.61 12.04 -18.07
C VAL A 37 30.83 12.95 -17.93
N PHE A 38 32.00 12.51 -18.41
CA PHE A 38 33.23 13.31 -18.48
C PHE A 38 33.70 13.49 -19.93
N GLY A 39 32.75 13.77 -20.82
CA GLY A 39 33.01 14.09 -22.22
C GLY A 39 34.14 15.12 -22.35
N SER A 40 35.25 14.63 -22.90
CA SER A 40 36.28 15.37 -23.63
C SER A 40 37.06 16.40 -22.81
N GLU A 41 38.34 16.08 -22.55
CA GLU A 41 39.36 17.10 -22.39
C GLU A 41 39.13 18.20 -23.44
N PRO A 42 38.97 19.48 -23.08
CA PRO A 42 39.02 20.53 -24.08
C PRO A 42 40.40 20.42 -24.72
N GLY A 43 40.43 20.17 -26.03
CA GLY A 43 41.66 20.12 -26.81
C GLY A 43 42.55 21.29 -26.39
N SER A 44 43.76 20.96 -25.91
CA SER A 44 44.72 21.95 -25.44
C SER A 44 44.83 23.04 -26.51
N PRO A 45 44.75 24.33 -26.15
CA PRO A 45 44.95 25.39 -27.13
C PRO A 45 46.36 25.23 -27.67
N THR A 46 46.48 24.82 -28.93
CA THR A 46 47.73 24.90 -29.68
C THR A 46 48.04 26.38 -29.84
N PHE A 47 48.85 26.91 -28.92
CA PHE A 47 49.51 28.18 -29.11
C PHE A 47 50.57 27.99 -30.21
N ASP A 48 50.19 28.34 -31.44
CA ASP A 48 51.13 28.68 -32.50
C ASP A 48 51.93 29.89 -32.01
N VAL A 49 53.13 29.64 -31.46
CA VAL A 49 54.08 30.71 -31.17
C VAL A 49 54.73 31.09 -32.49
N ARG A 50 54.17 32.11 -33.14
CA ARG A 50 54.81 32.87 -34.19
C ARG A 50 54.80 34.35 -33.83
N ASP A 51 55.99 34.76 -33.39
CA ASP A 51 56.71 36.01 -33.64
C ASP A 51 56.12 37.37 -33.23
N ASP A 52 57.01 38.12 -32.55
CA ASP A 52 57.12 39.56 -32.33
C ASP A 52 55.91 40.48 -32.54
N HIS A 53 55.52 41.20 -31.48
CA HIS A 53 55.65 42.66 -31.44
C HIS A 53 55.39 43.22 -30.03
N ASP A 54 56.35 44.02 -29.56
CA ASP A 54 56.28 44.92 -28.41
C ASP A 54 55.01 45.78 -28.39
N GLY A 55 54.44 46.00 -27.20
CA GLY A 55 53.65 47.20 -26.95
C GLY A 55 52.42 47.05 -26.07
N ASP A 56 52.59 47.50 -24.83
CA ASP A 56 51.62 48.32 -24.10
C ASP A 56 50.53 47.65 -23.23
N MET A 57 50.26 48.42 -22.18
CA MET A 57 49.47 48.25 -20.97
C MET A 57 48.00 47.90 -21.22
N PHE A 58 47.29 47.57 -20.13
CA PHE A 58 45.82 47.47 -19.96
C PHE A 58 45.19 46.09 -20.12
N GLY A 59 44.83 45.50 -18.98
CA GLY A 59 43.78 44.49 -18.90
C GLY A 59 44.20 43.22 -18.18
N VAL A 60 44.20 43.26 -16.85
CA VAL A 60 43.89 42.08 -16.05
C VAL A 60 42.43 41.73 -16.36
N GLY A 61 42.21 41.10 -17.51
CA GLY A 61 40.92 40.54 -17.88
C GLY A 61 40.74 39.30 -17.00
N ASN A 62 39.72 39.34 -16.15
CA ASN A 62 39.33 38.23 -15.27
C ASN A 62 39.39 36.89 -16.02
N THR A 63 40.47 36.13 -15.82
CA THR A 63 40.68 34.76 -16.31
C THR A 63 40.03 33.73 -15.38
N GLU A 64 39.19 34.17 -14.45
CA GLU A 64 38.31 33.28 -13.69
C GLU A 64 37.09 33.00 -14.54
N ILE A 65 37.12 31.87 -15.25
CA ILE A 65 35.94 31.24 -15.85
C ILE A 65 34.85 31.22 -14.78
N SER A 66 33.81 32.02 -14.98
CA SER A 66 32.75 32.23 -13.99
C SER A 66 32.16 30.88 -13.54
N ASP A 67 32.21 30.58 -12.25
CA ASP A 67 31.61 29.39 -11.65
C ASP A 67 30.07 29.47 -11.56
N ILE A 68 29.48 30.61 -11.93
CA ILE A 68 28.05 30.89 -11.83
C ILE A 68 27.20 29.92 -12.70
N PRO A 69 27.56 29.60 -13.96
CA PRO A 69 26.82 28.63 -14.76
C PRO A 69 26.90 27.22 -14.18
N ARG A 70 28.07 26.81 -13.68
CA ARG A 70 28.29 25.50 -13.06
C ARG A 70 27.49 25.35 -11.75
N LEU A 71 27.45 26.41 -10.95
CA LEU A 71 26.68 26.42 -9.71
C LEU A 71 25.16 26.41 -10.00
N LYS A 72 24.72 27.11 -11.05
CA LYS A 72 23.33 27.07 -11.50
C LYS A 72 22.93 25.68 -11.96
N GLU A 73 23.73 25.03 -12.81
CA GLU A 73 23.50 23.66 -13.28
C GLU A 73 23.45 22.67 -12.11
N LYS A 74 24.36 22.82 -11.14
CA LYS A 74 24.36 22.02 -9.92
C LYS A 74 23.08 22.20 -9.12
N HIS A 75 22.66 23.44 -8.85
CA HIS A 75 21.43 23.72 -8.09
C HIS A 75 20.16 23.32 -8.85
N GLU A 76 20.14 23.42 -10.17
CA GLU A 76 19.03 22.98 -11.01
C GLU A 76 18.89 21.46 -10.96
N THR A 77 20.01 20.74 -11.07
CA THR A 77 20.05 19.28 -10.97
C THR A 77 19.69 18.78 -9.58
N GLU A 78 20.23 19.42 -8.54
CA GLU A 78 19.91 19.12 -7.13
C GLU A 78 18.45 19.44 -6.82
N GLY A 79 17.93 20.58 -7.30
CA GLY A 79 16.53 20.99 -7.12
C GLY A 79 15.54 20.09 -7.85
N TYR A 80 15.85 19.62 -9.06
CA TYR A 80 15.02 18.64 -9.77
C TYR A 80 15.00 17.30 -9.04
N ARG A 81 16.16 16.81 -8.59
CA ARG A 81 16.27 15.56 -7.81
C ARG A 81 15.49 15.66 -6.49
N ASP A 82 15.64 16.78 -5.78
CA ASP A 82 14.91 17.03 -4.54
C ASP A 82 13.40 17.12 -4.80
N GLY A 83 12.98 17.86 -5.82
CA GLY A 83 11.58 18.00 -6.21
C GLY A 83 10.90 16.67 -6.56
N VAL A 84 11.57 15.80 -7.35
CA VAL A 84 11.04 14.48 -7.70
C VAL A 84 11.00 13.56 -6.48
N THR A 85 12.02 13.61 -5.62
CA THR A 85 12.09 12.77 -4.41
C THR A 85 11.01 13.18 -3.41
N LYS A 86 10.90 14.47 -3.13
CA LYS A 86 9.93 15.07 -2.23
C LYS A 86 8.49 14.87 -2.72
N GLY A 87 8.21 15.15 -3.99
CA GLY A 87 6.88 14.99 -4.56
C GLY A 87 6.37 13.54 -4.53
N LYS A 88 7.26 12.57 -4.80
CA LYS A 88 6.91 11.14 -4.68
C LYS A 88 6.63 10.75 -3.22
N ALA A 89 7.50 11.15 -2.29
CA ALA A 89 7.32 10.84 -0.87
C ALA A 89 6.03 11.47 -0.30
N GLU A 90 5.73 12.73 -0.64
CA GLU A 90 4.52 13.42 -0.18
C GLU A 90 3.24 12.78 -0.72
N SER A 91 3.21 12.37 -1.99
CA SER A 91 2.04 11.71 -2.57
C SER A 91 1.72 10.35 -1.92
N VAL A 92 2.75 9.55 -1.61
CA VAL A 92 2.61 8.25 -0.98
C VAL A 92 2.16 8.39 0.48
N GLN A 93 2.77 9.32 1.22
CA GLN A 93 2.40 9.55 2.61
C GLN A 93 0.97 10.06 2.75
N LYS A 94 0.54 10.98 1.86
CA LYS A 94 -0.84 11.48 1.86
C LYS A 94 -1.86 10.35 1.67
N GLY A 95 -1.61 9.45 0.71
CA GLY A 95 -2.48 8.29 0.50
C GLY A 95 -2.49 7.32 1.69
N PHE A 96 -1.34 7.13 2.35
CA PHE A 96 -1.27 6.33 3.57
C PHE A 96 -2.08 6.96 4.71
N ASP A 97 -1.92 8.26 4.96
CA ASP A 97 -2.61 8.95 6.04
C ASP A 97 -4.14 8.92 5.85
N GLU A 98 -4.60 9.05 4.59
CA GLU A 98 -6.00 8.92 4.21
C GLU A 98 -6.55 7.49 4.43
N GLY A 99 -5.78 6.47 4.04
CA GLY A 99 -6.19 5.06 4.17
C GLY A 99 -6.04 4.49 5.58
N TYR A 100 -5.11 5.01 6.37
CA TYR A 100 -4.75 4.46 7.68
C TYR A 100 -5.93 4.49 8.65
N GLY A 101 -6.64 5.62 8.73
CA GLY A 101 -7.79 5.78 9.62
C GLY A 101 -8.89 4.77 9.33
N LEU A 102 -9.25 4.61 8.06
CA LEU A 102 -10.24 3.62 7.61
C LEU A 102 -9.76 2.18 7.86
N GLY A 103 -8.50 1.89 7.54
CA GLY A 103 -7.89 0.58 7.77
C GLY A 103 -7.87 0.19 9.25
N ALA A 104 -7.61 1.13 10.15
CA ALA A 104 -7.63 0.91 11.60
C ALA A 104 -9.03 0.54 12.09
N VAL A 105 -10.06 1.25 11.63
CA VAL A 105 -11.46 0.98 12.00
C VAL A 105 -11.93 -0.37 11.47
N LEU A 106 -11.62 -0.70 10.21
CA LEU A 106 -11.91 -2.02 9.63
C LEU A 106 -11.18 -3.13 10.39
N GLY A 107 -9.89 -2.96 10.64
CA GLY A 107 -9.06 -3.92 11.36
C GLY A 107 -9.58 -4.19 12.76
N LEU A 108 -10.00 -3.16 13.50
CA LEU A 108 -10.58 -3.31 14.83
C LEU A 108 -11.87 -4.14 14.80
N ARG A 109 -12.78 -3.87 13.86
CA ARG A 109 -14.04 -4.61 13.72
C ARG A 109 -13.81 -6.07 13.33
N ILE A 110 -12.95 -6.30 12.34
CA ILE A 110 -12.56 -7.66 11.92
C ILE A 110 -11.93 -8.42 13.09
N GLY A 111 -11.02 -7.77 13.82
CA GLY A 111 -10.38 -8.34 15.00
C GLY A 111 -11.39 -8.74 16.06
N LYS A 112 -12.38 -7.88 16.34
CA LYS A 112 -13.47 -8.17 17.29
C LYS A 112 -14.26 -9.41 16.86
N VAL A 113 -14.69 -9.48 15.60
CA VAL A 113 -15.44 -10.62 15.06
C VAL A 113 -14.64 -11.93 15.17
N ILE A 114 -13.38 -11.92 14.70
CA ILE A 114 -12.51 -13.10 14.76
C ILE A 114 -12.25 -13.51 16.22
N GLY A 115 -12.00 -12.54 17.11
CA GLY A 115 -11.74 -12.80 18.52
C GLY A 115 -12.93 -13.42 19.25
N ILE A 116 -14.16 -12.97 18.97
CA ILE A 116 -15.38 -13.57 19.52
C ILE A 116 -15.51 -15.02 19.06
N LEU A 117 -15.39 -15.28 17.76
CA LEU A 117 -15.54 -16.63 17.20
C LEU A 117 -14.45 -17.58 17.71
N ASP A 118 -13.20 -17.12 17.81
CA ASP A 118 -12.09 -17.89 18.37
C ASP A 118 -12.30 -18.20 19.86
N GLY A 119 -12.75 -17.20 20.64
CA GLY A 119 -13.06 -17.37 22.06
C GLY A 119 -14.14 -18.41 22.31
N VAL A 120 -15.24 -18.36 21.54
CA VAL A 120 -16.33 -19.35 21.60
C VAL A 120 -15.81 -20.74 21.20
N PHE A 121 -15.08 -20.83 20.10
CA PHE A 121 -14.50 -22.08 19.63
C PHE A 121 -13.53 -22.70 20.66
N GLY A 122 -12.69 -21.87 21.27
CA GLY A 122 -11.76 -22.28 22.34
C GLY A 122 -12.50 -22.81 23.56
N ALA A 123 -13.53 -22.10 24.03
CA ALA A 123 -14.35 -22.52 25.17
C ALA A 123 -15.04 -23.87 24.89
N VAL A 124 -15.67 -24.03 23.72
CA VAL A 124 -16.32 -25.28 23.31
C VAL A 124 -15.32 -26.42 23.16
N SER A 125 -14.14 -26.15 22.62
CA SER A 125 -13.07 -27.15 22.48
C SER A 125 -12.60 -27.69 23.83
N VAL A 126 -12.49 -26.83 24.85
CA VAL A 126 -12.15 -27.23 26.21
C VAL A 126 -13.26 -28.10 26.84
N CYS A 127 -14.52 -27.73 26.65
CA CYS A 127 -15.67 -28.51 27.14
C CYS A 127 -15.74 -29.89 26.47
N ALA A 128 -15.58 -29.95 25.14
CA ALA A 128 -15.56 -31.19 24.38
C ALA A 128 -14.44 -32.15 24.79
N GLY A 129 -13.32 -31.63 25.31
CA GLY A 129 -12.22 -32.46 25.84
C GLY A 129 -12.48 -33.02 27.24
N LYS A 130 -13.41 -32.43 28.00
CA LYS A 130 -13.73 -32.84 29.39
C LYS A 130 -14.93 -33.78 29.49
N SER A 131 -15.84 -33.71 28.53
CA SER A 131 -17.05 -34.53 28.48
C SER A 131 -17.15 -35.25 27.14
N GLU A 132 -17.38 -36.56 27.16
CA GLU A 132 -17.58 -37.40 25.96
C GLU A 132 -19.02 -37.28 25.40
N ASP A 133 -19.61 -36.07 25.48
CA ASP A 133 -20.94 -35.82 24.96
C ASP A 133 -20.85 -35.53 23.46
N THR A 134 -21.60 -36.30 22.66
CA THR A 134 -21.72 -36.09 21.20
C THR A 134 -22.19 -34.68 20.84
N LYS A 135 -22.88 -33.99 21.76
CA LYS A 135 -23.30 -32.60 21.58
C LYS A 135 -22.11 -31.64 21.47
N TRP A 136 -21.13 -31.76 22.36
CA TRP A 136 -19.97 -30.86 22.38
C TRP A 136 -19.02 -31.12 21.21
N THR A 137 -18.88 -32.38 20.77
CA THR A 137 -18.07 -32.72 19.60
C THR A 137 -18.67 -32.15 18.31
N ASN A 138 -20.00 -32.24 18.15
CA ASN A 138 -20.69 -31.69 16.99
C ASN A 138 -20.59 -30.15 16.95
N GLU A 139 -20.76 -29.51 18.11
CA GLU A 139 -20.67 -28.06 18.23
C GLU A 139 -19.24 -27.56 17.94
N LYS A 140 -18.23 -28.30 18.41
CA LYS A 140 -16.82 -28.01 18.10
C LYS A 140 -16.58 -28.03 16.59
N SER A 141 -17.02 -29.05 15.88
CA SER A 141 -16.85 -29.13 14.42
C SER A 141 -17.57 -28.00 13.68
N ARG A 142 -18.79 -27.65 14.11
CA ARG A 142 -19.53 -26.50 13.53
C ARG A 142 -18.75 -25.20 13.68
N LEU A 143 -18.25 -24.93 14.88
CA LEU A 143 -17.53 -23.69 15.19
C LEU A 143 -16.16 -23.66 14.51
N GLU A 144 -15.49 -24.80 14.36
CA GLU A 144 -14.23 -24.91 13.61
C GLU A 144 -14.42 -24.50 12.14
N GLU A 145 -15.47 -25.00 11.50
CA GLU A 145 -15.82 -24.61 10.12
C GLU A 145 -16.22 -23.14 10.03
N LEU A 146 -17.04 -22.66 10.95
CA LEU A 146 -17.47 -21.26 11.00
C LEU A 146 -16.27 -20.32 11.14
N PHE A 147 -15.36 -20.62 12.06
CA PHE A 147 -14.14 -19.85 12.31
C PHE A 147 -13.19 -19.88 11.11
N LYS A 148 -13.00 -21.05 10.51
CA LYS A 148 -12.18 -21.19 9.29
C LYS A 148 -12.73 -20.33 8.16
N ASN A 149 -14.04 -20.38 7.94
CA ASN A 149 -14.71 -19.58 6.91
C ASN A 149 -14.59 -18.08 7.21
N ALA A 150 -14.72 -17.66 8.47
CA ALA A 150 -14.53 -16.26 8.87
C ALA A 150 -13.11 -15.78 8.54
N LYS A 151 -12.09 -16.58 8.89
CA LYS A 151 -10.69 -16.25 8.58
C LYS A 151 -10.39 -16.20 7.08
N GLU A 152 -11.05 -17.03 6.28
CA GLU A 152 -10.87 -17.04 4.84
C GLU A 152 -11.59 -15.89 4.14
N GLU A 153 -12.76 -15.47 4.62
CA GLU A 153 -13.53 -14.36 4.05
C GLU A 153 -13.05 -12.98 4.52
N LEU A 154 -12.60 -12.85 5.77
CA LEU A 154 -12.15 -11.59 6.37
C LEU A 154 -10.64 -11.32 6.16
N LYS A 155 -9.99 -12.02 5.23
CA LYS A 155 -8.62 -11.68 4.82
C LYS A 155 -8.58 -10.28 4.22
N THR A 156 -7.47 -9.58 4.45
CA THR A 156 -7.21 -8.25 3.88
C THR A 156 -7.42 -8.22 2.37
N GLU A 157 -6.98 -9.27 1.67
CA GLU A 157 -7.14 -9.43 0.21
C GLU A 157 -8.61 -9.39 -0.26
N LYS A 158 -9.54 -9.90 0.56
CA LYS A 158 -10.97 -9.95 0.23
C LYS A 158 -11.71 -8.72 0.72
N VAL A 159 -11.37 -8.23 1.91
CA VAL A 159 -11.94 -7.01 2.49
C VAL A 159 -11.58 -5.80 1.62
N PHE A 160 -10.35 -5.71 1.15
CA PHE A 160 -9.87 -4.65 0.26
C PHE A 160 -9.92 -5.03 -1.22
N ALA A 161 -10.74 -6.02 -1.60
CA ALA A 161 -10.89 -6.43 -2.99
C ALA A 161 -11.51 -5.32 -3.84
N ARG A 162 -11.14 -5.29 -5.13
CA ARG A 162 -11.73 -4.38 -6.14
C ARG A 162 -13.24 -4.55 -6.32
N GLU A 163 -13.83 -5.59 -5.76
CA GLU A 163 -15.29 -5.76 -5.70
C GLU A 163 -15.95 -4.68 -4.82
N TRP A 164 -15.31 -4.33 -3.70
CA TRP A 164 -15.84 -3.38 -2.72
C TRP A 164 -15.23 -1.98 -2.85
N TRP A 165 -14.05 -1.86 -3.48
CA TRP A 165 -13.29 -0.62 -3.59
C TRP A 165 -13.01 -0.23 -5.04
N GLY A 166 -13.07 1.07 -5.34
CA GLY A 166 -12.64 1.69 -6.60
C GLY A 166 -11.13 1.84 -6.71
N GLU A 167 -10.64 2.16 -7.91
CA GLU A 167 -9.20 2.42 -8.14
C GLU A 167 -8.72 3.73 -7.47
N ASP A 168 -9.68 4.60 -7.17
CA ASP A 168 -9.55 5.84 -6.41
C ASP A 168 -9.59 5.65 -4.89
N GLY A 169 -9.81 4.42 -4.40
CA GLY A 169 -9.95 4.13 -2.97
C GLY A 169 -11.33 4.43 -2.39
N ILE A 170 -12.32 4.76 -3.23
CA ILE A 170 -13.69 5.02 -2.81
C ILE A 170 -14.48 3.71 -2.73
N TRP A 171 -15.30 3.54 -1.71
CA TRP A 171 -16.16 2.35 -1.54
C TRP A 171 -17.26 2.29 -2.61
N LYS A 172 -17.68 1.08 -2.98
CA LYS A 172 -18.71 0.81 -4.00
C LYS A 172 -20.08 0.42 -3.44
N PHE A 173 -20.17 0.25 -2.12
CA PHE A 173 -21.37 -0.21 -1.44
C PHE A 173 -22.13 0.97 -0.81
N GLU A 174 -23.43 0.81 -0.60
CA GLU A 174 -24.27 1.88 -0.05
C GLU A 174 -24.04 2.04 1.46
N ILE A 175 -23.81 3.28 1.90
CA ILE A 175 -23.67 3.62 3.32
C ILE A 175 -24.99 4.26 3.82
N PRO A 176 -25.55 3.76 4.94
CA PRO A 176 -26.67 4.43 5.60
C PRO A 176 -26.33 5.88 5.95
N GLY A 177 -27.17 6.84 5.55
CA GLY A 177 -26.97 8.27 5.82
C GLY A 177 -26.31 9.07 4.69
N GLU A 178 -25.64 8.42 3.75
CA GLU A 178 -25.02 9.07 2.58
C GLU A 178 -26.08 9.72 1.67
N LYS A 179 -27.19 9.01 1.41
CA LYS A 179 -28.33 9.51 0.63
C LYS A 179 -29.11 10.64 1.32
N GLU A 180 -28.89 10.84 2.62
CA GLU A 180 -29.56 11.86 3.43
C GLU A 180 -28.75 13.15 3.56
N GLY A 181 -27.55 13.20 2.94
CA GLY A 181 -26.67 14.37 2.98
C GLY A 181 -25.93 14.56 4.30
N ASN A 182 -25.82 13.50 5.11
CA ASN A 182 -25.02 13.51 6.34
C ASN A 182 -23.54 13.22 6.02
N ASP A 183 -22.62 13.89 6.74
CA ASP A 183 -21.18 13.61 6.68
C ASP A 183 -20.93 12.12 6.99
N VAL A 184 -20.38 11.38 6.03
CA VAL A 184 -20.02 9.97 6.22
C VAL A 184 -18.74 9.89 7.08
N VAL A 185 -18.71 9.00 8.07
CA VAL A 185 -17.53 8.76 8.92
C VAL A 185 -16.99 7.35 8.68
N PHE A 186 -15.68 7.13 8.86
CA PHE A 186 -15.06 5.80 8.67
C PHE A 186 -15.73 4.64 9.45
N PRO A 187 -16.23 4.81 10.69
CA PRO A 187 -17.02 3.79 11.39
C PRO A 187 -18.28 3.36 10.64
N ASP A 188 -18.92 4.26 9.91
CA ASP A 188 -20.14 3.99 9.13
C ASP A 188 -19.78 3.23 7.85
N VAL A 189 -18.71 3.63 7.17
CA VAL A 189 -18.14 2.90 6.02
C VAL A 189 -17.81 1.47 6.40
N ALA A 190 -17.12 1.28 7.54
CA ALA A 190 -16.73 -0.04 7.99
C ALA A 190 -17.93 -0.91 8.41
N ALA A 191 -18.95 -0.32 9.04
CA ALA A 191 -20.18 -1.03 9.41
C ALA A 191 -21.04 -1.41 8.19
N ALA A 192 -21.00 -0.59 7.14
CA ALA A 192 -21.73 -0.85 5.89
C ALA A 192 -21.04 -1.90 5.00
N HIS A 193 -19.77 -2.23 5.26
CA HIS A 193 -19.01 -3.19 4.46
C HIS A 193 -19.71 -4.57 4.43
N PRO A 194 -20.07 -5.14 3.26
CA PRO A 194 -20.92 -6.32 3.18
C PRO A 194 -20.38 -7.58 3.87
N LEU A 195 -19.08 -7.87 3.74
CA LEU A 195 -18.45 -8.98 4.47
C LEU A 195 -18.50 -8.78 5.99
N LEU A 196 -18.12 -7.59 6.49
CA LEU A 196 -18.19 -7.32 7.93
C LEU A 196 -19.62 -7.42 8.43
N LYS A 197 -20.59 -6.83 7.73
CA LYS A 197 -22.00 -6.90 8.13
C LYS A 197 -22.51 -8.34 8.25
N LYS A 198 -22.14 -9.21 7.30
CA LYS A 198 -22.44 -10.66 7.36
C LYS A 198 -21.83 -11.30 8.61
N TRP A 199 -20.53 -11.09 8.83
CA TRP A 199 -19.80 -11.78 9.89
C TRP A 199 -20.04 -11.19 11.29
N GLU A 200 -20.29 -9.89 11.41
CA GLU A 200 -20.79 -9.24 12.63
C GLU A 200 -22.16 -9.81 13.01
N GLY A 201 -23.04 -10.05 12.03
CA GLY A 201 -24.33 -10.74 12.26
C GLY A 201 -24.15 -12.15 12.83
N LEU A 202 -23.30 -12.97 12.21
CA LEU A 202 -23.00 -14.32 12.69
C LEU A 202 -22.33 -14.33 14.07
N ALA A 203 -21.42 -13.39 14.33
CA ALA A 203 -20.81 -13.25 15.65
C ALA A 203 -21.84 -12.85 16.71
N GLN A 204 -22.78 -11.96 16.37
CA GLN A 204 -23.86 -11.55 17.26
C GLN A 204 -24.80 -12.73 17.59
N GLU A 205 -25.09 -13.60 16.63
CA GLU A 205 -25.85 -14.82 16.86
C GLU A 205 -25.14 -15.74 17.85
N GLU A 206 -23.81 -15.92 17.73
CA GLU A 206 -23.04 -16.71 18.71
C GLU A 206 -23.00 -16.04 20.09
N ILE A 207 -22.84 -14.71 20.17
CA ILE A 207 -22.92 -13.97 21.44
C ILE A 207 -24.24 -14.25 22.15
N GLN A 208 -25.36 -14.19 21.43
CA GLN A 208 -26.68 -14.46 21.99
C GLN A 208 -26.83 -15.93 22.39
N ARG A 209 -26.37 -16.86 21.54
CA ARG A 209 -26.46 -18.30 21.78
C ARG A 209 -25.71 -18.73 23.04
N TRP A 210 -24.54 -18.15 23.27
CA TRP A 210 -23.68 -18.46 24.40
C TRP A 210 -23.88 -17.53 25.59
N SER A 211 -24.77 -16.52 25.44
CA SER A 211 -25.00 -15.48 26.46
C SER A 211 -23.70 -14.87 26.95
N LEU A 212 -22.82 -14.50 26.01
CA LEU A 212 -21.54 -13.89 26.33
C LEU A 212 -21.76 -12.48 26.86
N ASP A 213 -21.16 -12.22 28.02
CA ASP A 213 -21.09 -10.87 28.57
C ASP A 213 -19.91 -10.13 27.92
N LEU A 214 -20.24 -9.15 27.08
CA LEU A 214 -19.26 -8.31 26.39
C LEU A 214 -18.81 -7.12 27.24
N GLU A 215 -19.50 -6.79 28.33
CA GLU A 215 -19.09 -5.71 29.24
C GLU A 215 -17.72 -6.03 29.87
N LEU A 216 -17.39 -7.31 30.01
CA LEU A 216 -16.08 -7.77 30.48
C LEU A 216 -14.95 -7.51 29.46
N MET A 217 -15.26 -7.31 28.18
CA MET A 217 -14.29 -7.02 27.12
C MET A 217 -14.11 -5.52 26.85
N GLU A 218 -15.07 -4.69 27.27
CA GLU A 218 -14.95 -3.23 27.25
C GLU A 218 -14.12 -2.80 28.47
N GLY A 219 -12.80 -3.00 28.37
CA GLY A 219 -11.87 -2.53 29.38
C GLY A 219 -12.01 -1.02 29.58
N ASN A 220 -12.26 -0.60 30.83
CA ASN A 220 -12.28 0.78 31.32
C ASN A 220 -11.49 1.75 30.42
N GLU A 221 -12.19 2.50 29.57
CA GLU A 221 -11.61 3.47 28.62
C GLU A 221 -11.03 4.72 29.31
N GLU A 222 -10.75 4.65 30.61
CA GLU A 222 -10.38 5.80 31.45
C GLU A 222 -8.93 6.28 31.20
N ASP A 223 -8.07 5.44 30.60
CA ASP A 223 -6.67 5.78 30.30
C ASP A 223 -6.39 6.08 28.81
N ALA A 224 -7.43 6.11 27.97
CA ALA A 224 -7.28 6.49 26.56
C ALA A 224 -7.38 8.02 26.42
N VAL A 225 -6.23 8.69 26.26
CA VAL A 225 -6.18 10.10 25.84
C VAL A 225 -7.03 10.26 24.57
N PRO A 226 -8.04 11.16 24.55
CA PRO A 226 -8.95 11.24 23.43
C PRO A 226 -8.23 11.84 22.22
N ALA A 227 -7.77 10.97 21.32
CA ALA A 227 -7.44 11.36 19.96
C ALA A 227 -8.75 11.68 19.23
N LYS A 228 -9.25 12.90 19.44
CA LYS A 228 -10.27 13.51 18.56
C LYS A 228 -9.66 13.71 17.18
N GLN A 229 -9.67 12.66 16.37
CA GLN A 229 -9.58 12.75 14.94
C GLN A 229 -10.83 12.09 14.36
N GLN A 230 -11.95 12.81 14.50
CA GLN A 230 -13.09 12.64 13.60
C GLN A 230 -12.62 13.10 12.22
N ILE A 231 -12.03 12.18 11.45
CA ILE A 231 -11.66 12.44 10.07
C ILE A 231 -12.94 12.27 9.26
N LYS A 232 -13.47 13.39 8.78
CA LYS A 232 -14.63 13.47 7.90
C LYS A 232 -14.29 12.78 6.57
N ALA A 233 -15.17 11.92 6.06
CA ALA A 233 -14.91 11.25 4.78
C ALA A 233 -15.05 12.20 3.56
N ASP A 234 -15.74 13.34 3.71
CA ASP A 234 -15.94 14.33 2.65
C ASP A 234 -14.68 15.14 2.24
N ALA A 235 -13.55 14.95 2.93
CA ALA A 235 -12.30 15.63 2.58
C ALA A 235 -11.73 15.20 1.21
N VAL A 236 -12.26 14.14 0.60
CA VAL A 236 -11.87 13.62 -0.72
C VAL A 236 -12.47 14.46 -1.86
N GLU A 237 -13.63 15.11 -1.68
CA GLU A 237 -14.34 15.75 -2.80
C GLU A 237 -13.91 17.21 -3.05
N GLN A 238 -13.56 17.98 -2.00
CA GLN A 238 -13.35 19.43 -2.14
C GLN A 238 -11.96 19.84 -2.66
N LYS A 239 -10.93 18.98 -2.61
CA LYS A 239 -9.57 19.38 -3.04
C LYS A 239 -9.25 19.18 -4.52
N MET A 240 -10.09 18.49 -5.29
CA MET A 240 -9.96 18.42 -6.76
C MET A 240 -10.70 19.57 -7.48
N GLY A 241 -11.66 20.23 -6.83
CA GLY A 241 -12.41 21.35 -7.41
C GLY A 241 -11.70 22.71 -7.34
N MET A 242 -10.87 22.95 -6.31
CA MET A 242 -10.25 24.27 -6.07
C MET A 242 -8.97 24.55 -6.87
N VAL A 243 -8.37 23.56 -7.54
CA VAL A 243 -7.12 23.76 -8.30
C VAL A 243 -7.38 24.26 -9.74
N LYS A 244 -8.64 24.26 -10.22
CA LYS A 244 -8.95 24.63 -11.61
C LYS A 244 -9.34 26.09 -11.86
N THR A 245 -9.48 26.94 -10.84
CA THR A 245 -9.95 28.33 -11.04
C THR A 245 -8.91 29.44 -10.84
N ASP A 246 -7.70 29.16 -10.36
CA ASP A 246 -6.73 30.23 -10.03
C ASP A 246 -5.44 30.19 -10.86
N LEU A 247 -5.57 29.99 -12.18
CA LEU A 247 -4.50 30.23 -13.14
C LEU A 247 -5.01 31.15 -14.26
N ASN A 248 -5.16 32.43 -13.91
CA ASN A 248 -5.11 33.52 -14.87
C ASN A 248 -3.72 34.16 -14.80
N TRP A 249 -2.88 33.87 -15.79
CA TRP A 249 -1.85 34.77 -16.30
C TRP A 249 -1.77 34.62 -17.81
#